data_AF-A0A9D9XB73-F1
#
_entry.id   AF-A0A9D9XB73-F1
#
_cell.length_a   1.000
_cell.length_b   1.000
_cell.length_c   1.000
_cell.angle_alpha   90.00
_cell.angle_beta   90.00
_cell.angle_gamma   90.00
#
_symmetry.space_group_name_H-M   'P 1'
#
loop_
_entity.id
_entity.type
_entity.pdbx_description
1 polymer ?
#
loop_
_entity_poly.entity_id
_entity_poly.type
_entity_poly.pdbx_seq_one_letter_code
_entity_poly.pdbx_strand_id
1 'polypeptide(L)'
;MKASTLPAGRPDAARIEATLQLRLAPLSLQVIDESHLHAGHAGAAEGSHFRVRIVSDRFTGLPRLARHRLVYDALSDLIPQGIHALAIVAEAP
;
A
#
# COMPACT_ATOMS: atom_id res chain seq x y z
N MET A 1 20.89 16.14 1.65
CA MET A 1 20.54 15.25 0.52
C MET A 1 20.53 13.81 1.04
N LYS A 2 19.39 13.29 1.53
CA LYS A 2 19.32 11.89 2.00
C LYS A 2 18.80 11.00 0.88
N ALA A 3 19.72 10.46 0.07
CA ALA A 3 19.46 9.25 -0.69
C ALA A 3 19.47 8.09 0.31
N SER A 4 18.29 7.72 0.82
CA SER A 4 18.13 6.52 1.65
C SER A 4 17.92 5.35 0.71
N THR A 5 19.00 4.66 0.37
CA THR A 5 18.95 3.35 -0.30
C THR A 5 18.11 2.41 0.56
N LEU A 6 16.88 2.12 0.13
CA LEU A 6 16.03 1.13 0.77
C LEU A 6 16.70 -0.24 0.62
N PRO A 7 16.88 -1.03 1.69
CA PRO A 7 17.43 -2.36 1.59
C PRO A 7 16.53 -3.23 0.70
N ALA A 8 17.13 -4.14 -0.07
CA ALA A 8 16.44 -5.20 -0.79
C ALA A 8 15.83 -6.20 0.22
N GLY A 9 14.75 -5.79 0.87
CA GLY A 9 13.97 -6.56 1.84
C GLY A 9 12.49 -6.56 1.51
N ARG A 10 11.71 -7.36 2.23
CA ARG A 10 10.25 -7.39 2.11
C ARG A 10 9.67 -5.97 2.20
N PRO A 11 8.64 -5.64 1.41
CA PRO A 11 8.01 -4.33 1.45
C PRO A 11 7.45 -4.07 2.84
N ASP A 12 7.87 -2.96 3.45
CA ASP A 12 7.35 -2.43 4.70
C ASP A 12 6.39 -1.27 4.43
N ALA A 13 5.72 -0.79 5.49
CA ALA A 13 4.78 0.32 5.38
C ALA A 13 5.41 1.58 4.77
N ALA A 14 6.66 1.90 5.14
CA ALA A 14 7.37 3.08 4.65
C ALA A 14 7.61 3.02 3.12
N ARG A 15 7.95 1.85 2.58
CA ARG A 15 8.17 1.68 1.13
C ARG A 15 6.86 1.76 0.34
N ILE A 16 5.76 1.25 0.90
CA ILE A 16 4.41 1.38 0.34
C ILE A 16 4.01 2.87 0.34
N GLU A 17 4.22 3.58 1.45
CA GLU A 17 3.94 5.01 1.56
C GLU A 17 4.70 5.83 0.52
N ALA A 18 6.02 5.65 0.43
CA ALA A 18 6.85 6.37 -0.53
C ALA A 18 6.41 6.12 -1.98
N THR A 19 6.03 4.88 -2.31
CA THR A 19 5.56 4.51 -3.65
C THR A 19 4.23 5.17 -3.98
N LEU A 20 3.26 5.14 -3.05
CA LEU A 20 1.95 5.77 -3.25
C LEU A 20 2.07 7.29 -3.30
N GLN A 21 2.92 7.90 -2.48
CA GLN A 21 3.21 9.34 -2.54
C GLN A 21 3.74 9.73 -3.93
N LEU A 22 4.73 9.01 -4.43
CA LEU A 22 5.35 9.29 -5.73
C LEU A 22 4.37 9.08 -6.90
N ARG A 23 3.60 7.99 -6.88
CA ARG A 23 2.75 7.58 -8.01
C ARG A 23 1.41 8.30 -8.04
N LEU A 24 0.79 8.55 -6.88
CA LEU A 24 -0.60 9.04 -6.78
C LEU A 24 -0.73 10.45 -6.19
N ALA A 25 0.37 11.04 -5.68
CA ALA A 25 0.39 12.38 -5.07
C ALA A 25 -0.85 12.66 -4.18
N PRO A 26 -1.12 11.81 -3.18
CA PRO A 26 -2.33 11.91 -2.37
C PRO A 26 -2.31 13.15 -1.47
N LEU A 27 -3.49 13.68 -1.19
CA LEU A 27 -3.73 14.73 -0.20
C LEU A 27 -3.60 14.20 1.23
N SER A 28 -3.97 12.93 1.44
CA SER A 28 -3.82 12.23 2.70
C SER A 28 -3.48 10.76 2.43
N LEU A 29 -2.52 10.22 3.19
CA LEU A 29 -2.08 8.84 3.08
C LEU A 29 -1.75 8.28 4.45
N GLN A 30 -2.24 7.09 4.71
CA GLN A 30 -1.90 6.30 5.89
C GLN A 30 -1.74 4.83 5.48
N VAL A 31 -0.61 4.23 5.83
CA VAL A 31 -0.37 2.79 5.66
C VAL A 31 -0.17 2.16 7.03
N ILE A 32 -0.95 1.14 7.33
CA ILE A 32 -0.93 0.43 8.62
C ILE A 32 -0.48 -1.01 8.34
N ASP A 33 0.55 -1.44 9.04
CA ASP A 33 1.02 -2.83 9.03
C ASP A 33 0.16 -3.67 10.00
N GLU A 34 -0.70 -4.51 9.42
CA GLU A 34 -1.60 -5.42 10.12
C GLU A 34 -1.04 -6.86 10.14
N SER A 35 0.22 -7.07 9.71
CA SER A 35 0.84 -8.41 9.63
C SER A 35 0.92 -9.13 10.97
N HIS A 36 0.99 -8.38 12.07
CA HIS A 36 1.02 -8.91 13.43
C HIS A 36 -0.31 -9.54 13.87
N LEU A 37 -1.45 -9.18 13.26
CA LEU A 37 -2.75 -9.81 13.56
C LEU A 37 -2.80 -11.29 13.16
N HIS A 38 -1.85 -11.73 12.33
CA HIS A 38 -1.75 -13.12 11.87
C HIS A 38 -0.51 -13.84 12.43
N ALA A 39 0.33 -13.16 13.22
CA ALA A 39 1.49 -13.76 13.87
C ALA A 39 1.05 -14.73 14.99
N GLY A 40 1.00 -16.04 14.67
CA GLY A 40 0.69 -17.09 15.66
C GLY A 40 -0.28 -18.18 15.19
N HIS A 41 -0.90 -18.05 14.02
CA HIS A 41 -1.74 -19.09 13.41
C HIS A 41 -1.05 -19.76 12.20
N ALA A 42 -1.59 -20.87 11.70
CA ALA A 42 -1.04 -21.60 10.55
C ALA A 42 -0.87 -20.73 9.27
N GLY A 43 -1.55 -19.59 9.18
CA GLY A 43 -1.41 -18.58 8.13
C GLY A 43 -0.36 -17.48 8.41
N ALA A 44 0.39 -17.53 9.52
CA ALA A 44 1.48 -16.57 9.80
C ALA A 44 2.59 -16.59 8.73
N ALA A 45 2.64 -17.68 7.94
CA ALA A 45 3.53 -17.83 6.80
C ALA A 45 3.00 -17.17 5.50
N GLU A 46 1.76 -16.67 5.47
CA GLU A 46 1.08 -16.22 4.24
C GLU A 46 1.63 -14.89 3.70
N GLY A 47 2.21 -14.04 4.57
CA GLY A 47 2.95 -12.83 4.17
C GLY A 47 2.47 -11.59 4.92
N SER A 48 2.80 -10.42 4.40
CA SER A 48 2.51 -9.16 5.09
C SER A 48 1.12 -8.62 4.72
N HIS A 49 0.36 -8.18 5.72
CA HIS A 49 -0.98 -7.60 5.57
C HIS A 49 -0.89 -6.10 5.81
N PHE A 50 -1.37 -5.30 4.86
CA PHE A 50 -1.37 -3.85 5.00
C PHE A 50 -2.75 -3.26 4.74
N ARG A 51 -3.08 -2.21 5.49
CA ARG A 51 -4.21 -1.35 5.22
C ARG A 51 -3.73 -0.01 4.69
N VAL A 52 -4.25 0.40 3.55
CA VAL A 52 -3.98 1.69 2.92
C VAL A 52 -5.23 2.53 2.95
N ARG A 53 -5.15 3.70 3.57
CA ARG A 53 -6.16 4.76 3.48
C ARG A 53 -5.56 5.90 2.69
N ILE A 54 -6.19 6.28 1.59
CA ILE A 54 -5.63 7.24 0.64
C ILE A 54 -6.72 8.17 0.09
N VAL A 55 -6.45 9.46 0.13
CA VAL A 55 -7.27 10.53 -0.47
C VAL A 55 -6.47 11.17 -1.60
N SER A 56 -7.02 11.25 -2.81
CA SER A 56 -6.33 11.85 -3.96
C SER A 56 -7.32 12.36 -5.01
N ASP A 57 -7.01 13.50 -5.63
CA ASP A 57 -7.75 14.04 -6.79
C ASP A 57 -7.80 13.05 -7.97
N ARG A 58 -6.83 12.12 -8.05
CA ARG A 58 -6.79 11.06 -9.06
C ARG A 58 -8.01 10.13 -9.00
N PHE A 59 -8.76 10.14 -7.89
CA PHE A 59 -9.93 9.30 -7.68
C PHE A 59 -11.26 9.99 -8.03
N THR A 60 -11.24 11.28 -8.34
CA THR A 60 -12.43 12.08 -8.68
C THR A 60 -13.12 11.52 -9.93
N GLY A 61 -14.43 11.32 -9.85
CA GLY A 61 -15.24 10.75 -10.96
C GLY A 61 -15.04 9.25 -11.19
N LEU A 62 -14.13 8.58 -10.47
CA LEU A 62 -13.91 7.15 -10.62
C LEU A 62 -14.80 6.32 -9.68
N PRO A 63 -15.36 5.18 -10.14
CA PRO A 63 -16.04 4.23 -9.26
C PRO A 63 -15.05 3.53 -8.32
N ARG A 64 -15.54 3.02 -7.19
CA ARG A 64 -14.73 2.37 -6.14
C ARG A 64 -13.73 1.35 -6.68
N LEU A 65 -14.15 0.46 -7.60
CA LEU A 65 -13.27 -0.55 -8.18
C LEU A 65 -12.11 0.07 -8.98
N ALA A 66 -12.35 1.14 -9.73
CA ALA A 66 -11.31 1.82 -10.50
C ALA A 66 -10.29 2.50 -9.58
N ARG A 67 -10.73 3.08 -8.45
CA ARG A 67 -9.83 3.63 -7.43
C ARG A 67 -8.94 2.56 -6.82
N HIS A 68 -9.52 1.41 -6.49
CA HIS A 68 -8.75 0.28 -5.96
C HIS A 68 -7.73 -0.23 -6.98
N ARG A 69 -8.12 -0.35 -8.26
CA ARG A 69 -7.20 -0.73 -9.34
C ARG A 69 -6.03 0.23 -9.45
N LEU A 70 -6.26 1.55 -9.40
CA LEU A 70 -5.16 2.53 -9.41
C LEU A 70 -4.17 2.34 -8.26
N VAL A 71 -4.66 2.03 -7.06
CA VAL A 71 -3.78 1.75 -5.91
C VAL A 71 -3.01 0.44 -6.11
N TYR A 72 -3.66 -0.61 -6.60
CA TYR A 72 -3.00 -1.87 -6.95
C TYR A 72 -1.93 -1.69 -8.03
N ASP A 73 -2.25 -0.95 -9.10
CA ASP A 73 -1.34 -0.69 -10.21
C ASP A 73 -0.10 0.09 -9.74
N ALA A 74 -0.30 1.07 -8.84
CA ALA A 74 0.80 1.82 -8.23
C ALA A 74 1.74 0.96 -7.37
N LEU A 75 1.23 -0.13 -6.80
CA LEU A 75 1.97 -1.07 -5.95
C LEU A 75 2.33 -2.38 -6.65
N SER A 76 2.06 -2.50 -7.95
CA SER A 76 2.24 -3.73 -8.73
C SER A 76 3.67 -4.30 -8.63
N ASP A 77 4.68 -3.42 -8.53
CA ASP A 77 6.08 -3.82 -8.36
C ASP A 77 6.36 -4.40 -6.96
N LEU A 78 5.67 -3.93 -5.92
CA LEU A 78 5.89 -4.31 -4.52
C LEU A 78 5.09 -5.55 -4.10
N ILE A 79 3.92 -5.77 -4.70
CA ILE A 79 3.06 -6.93 -4.39
C ILE A 79 3.81 -8.27 -4.47
N PRO A 80 4.49 -8.62 -5.58
CA PRO A 80 5.20 -9.90 -5.68
C PRO A 80 6.40 -10.02 -4.74
N GLN A 81 6.84 -8.92 -4.10
CA GLN A 81 7.98 -8.91 -3.17
C GLN A 81 7.58 -9.31 -1.73
N GLY A 82 6.30 -9.55 -1.46
CA GLY A 82 5.85 -10.08 -0.16
C GLY A 82 4.64 -9.38 0.48
N ILE A 83 3.86 -8.61 -0.28
CA ILE A 83 2.53 -8.16 0.17
C ILE A 83 1.53 -9.27 -0.16
N HIS A 84 0.94 -9.87 0.88
CA HIS A 84 -0.05 -10.93 0.69
C HIS A 84 -1.45 -10.35 0.50
N ALA A 85 -1.83 -9.40 1.36
CA ALA A 85 -3.14 -8.80 1.33
C ALA A 85 -3.05 -7.28 1.54
N LEU A 86 -3.90 -6.55 0.81
CA LEU A 86 -4.02 -5.10 0.90
C LEU A 86 -5.48 -4.71 1.12
N ALA A 87 -5.79 -4.11 2.28
CA ALA A 87 -7.09 -3.50 2.53
C ALA A 87 -7.06 -2.03 2.07
N ILE A 88 -7.83 -1.70 1.03
CA ILE A 88 -7.81 -0.35 0.42
C ILE A 88 -9.06 0.42 0.81
N VAL A 89 -8.85 1.64 1.28
CA VAL A 89 -9.86 2.70 1.37
C VAL A 89 -9.37 3.86 0.52
N ALA A 90 -9.99 4.07 -0.64
CA ALA A 90 -9.59 5.09 -1.62
C ALA A 90 -10.71 6.09 -1.89
N GLU A 91 -10.50 7.34 -1.47
CA GLU A 91 -11.50 8.40 -1.46
C GLU A 91 -11.06 9.59 -2.31
N ALA A 92 -11.99 10.15 -3.09
CA ALA A 92 -11.77 11.46 -3.70
C ALA A 92 -11.92 12.54 -2.60
N PRO A 93 -11.31 13.72 -2.77
CA PRO A 93 -11.52 14.84 -1.84
C PRO A 93 -12.99 15.27 -1.75
#